data_AF-A0A6H5I0Z7-F1
#
_entry.id   AF-A0A6H5I0Z7-F1
#
_cell.length_a   1.000
_cell.length_b   1.000
_cell.length_c   1.000
_cell.angle_alpha   90.00
_cell.angle_beta   90.00
_cell.angle_gamma   90.00
#
_symmetry.space_group_name_H-M   'P 1'
#
loop_
_entity.id
_entity.type
_entity.pdbx_description
1 polymer ?
#
loop_
_entity_poly.entity_id
_entity_poly.type
_entity_poly.pdbx_seq_one_letter_code
_entity_poly.pdbx_strand_id
1 'polypeptide(L)'
;MESITITVGDCHIESAPHIRYLGVHIDARLLFDVHLAKVCEKATNVAGAQARIMPRTGGPRSSRRKLYANVVDSVLLYGAPIWSSTTKTQAYWRQAESIHRRACLRIISRRPHRSHEATYVLASIPPLALLADERTRLYHRHHDDVGRDDEHQETLRRWQV
;
A
#
# COMPACT_ATOMS: atom_id res chain seq x y z
N MET A 1 -27.34 15.07 5.43
CA MET A 1 -26.73 14.79 4.12
C MET A 1 -27.86 14.79 3.12
N GLU A 2 -27.86 15.72 2.19
CA GLU A 2 -28.89 15.83 1.15
C GLU A 2 -28.68 14.69 0.14
N SER A 3 -29.69 13.82 0.01
CA SER A 3 -29.67 12.73 -0.97
C SER A 3 -30.09 13.27 -2.32
N ILE A 4 -29.14 13.38 -3.25
CA ILE A 4 -29.41 13.77 -4.64
C ILE A 4 -29.54 12.51 -5.47
N THR A 5 -30.68 12.31 -6.11
CA THR A 5 -30.91 11.20 -7.04
C THR A 5 -30.78 11.73 -8.47
N ILE A 6 -29.76 11.28 -9.18
CA ILE A 6 -29.52 11.63 -10.59
C ILE A 6 -30.00 10.45 -11.43
N THR A 7 -30.83 10.72 -12.43
CA THR A 7 -31.31 9.69 -13.37
C THR A 7 -30.53 9.85 -14.68
N VAL A 8 -29.80 8.81 -15.08
CA VAL A 8 -29.06 8.77 -16.36
C VAL A 8 -29.65 7.64 -17.19
N GLY A 9 -30.46 7.96 -18.19
CA GLY A 9 -31.26 6.97 -18.92
C GLY A 9 -32.26 6.29 -17.98
N ASP A 10 -32.21 4.95 -17.91
CA ASP A 10 -33.04 4.13 -17.00
C ASP A 10 -32.34 3.83 -15.66
N CYS A 11 -31.13 4.37 -15.44
CA CYS A 11 -30.36 4.14 -14.22
C CYS A 11 -30.57 5.27 -13.21
N HIS A 12 -31.12 4.94 -12.04
CA HIS A 12 -31.18 5.83 -10.89
C HIS A 12 -29.89 5.72 -10.07
N ILE A 13 -29.15 6.82 -9.98
CA ILE A 13 -27.93 6.92 -9.18
C ILE A 13 -28.25 7.73 -7.93
N GLU A 14 -28.32 7.06 -6.79
CA GLU A 14 -28.46 7.72 -5.48
C GLU A 14 -27.10 8.26 -5.02
N SER A 15 -27.06 9.48 -4.49
CA SER A 15 -25.84 10.03 -3.91
C SER A 15 -25.45 9.25 -2.65
N ALA A 16 -24.34 8.52 -2.73
CA ALA A 16 -23.70 7.89 -1.59
C ALA A 16 -22.55 8.75 -1.07
N PRO A 17 -22.22 8.70 0.24
CA PRO A 17 -21.07 9.44 0.80
C PRO A 17 -19.72 9.03 0.20
N HIS A 18 -19.66 7.83 -0.39
CA HIS A 18 -18.53 7.33 -1.15
C HIS A 18 -19.00 6.34 -2.22
N ILE A 19 -18.27 6.26 -3.33
CA ILE A 19 -18.54 5.31 -4.43
C ILE A 19 -17.35 4.38 -4.63
N ARG A 20 -17.59 3.14 -5.04
CA ARG A 20 -16.51 2.22 -5.44
C ARG A 20 -16.33 2.28 -6.96
N TYR A 21 -15.14 2.68 -7.40
CA TYR A 21 -14.77 2.70 -8.81
C TYR A 21 -13.44 1.99 -9.01
N LEU A 22 -13.42 0.97 -9.87
CA LEU A 22 -12.25 0.11 -10.13
C LEU A 22 -11.55 -0.39 -8.85
N GLY A 23 -12.31 -0.68 -7.79
CA GLY A 23 -11.76 -1.13 -6.51
C GLY A 23 -11.16 -0.03 -5.62
N VAL A 24 -11.20 1.23 -6.04
CA VAL A 24 -10.89 2.41 -5.21
C VAL A 24 -12.19 2.99 -4.65
N HIS A 25 -12.19 3.34 -3.36
CA HIS A 25 -13.31 4.05 -2.75
C HIS A 25 -13.09 5.57 -2.82
N ILE A 26 -13.91 6.24 -3.63
CA ILE A 26 -13.85 7.68 -3.83
C ILE A 26 -14.86 8.32 -2.88
N ASP A 27 -14.35 9.01 -1.87
CA ASP A 27 -15.16 9.76 -0.91
C ASP A 27 -15.59 11.10 -1.48
N ALA A 28 -16.73 11.64 -1.05
CA ALA A 28 -17.23 12.94 -1.53
C ALA A 28 -16.23 14.10 -1.35
N ARG A 29 -15.30 13.99 -0.38
CA ARG A 29 -14.25 14.98 -0.09
C ARG A 29 -12.91 14.68 -0.78
N LEU A 30 -12.81 13.58 -1.54
CA LEU A 30 -11.59 13.09 -2.18
C LEU A 30 -10.40 12.94 -1.21
N LEU A 31 -10.68 12.60 0.05
CA LEU A 31 -9.65 12.34 1.08
C LEU A 31 -9.17 10.89 1.07
N PHE A 32 -9.99 9.98 0.50
CA PHE A 32 -9.72 8.54 0.41
C PHE A 32 -9.55 7.84 1.76
N ASP A 33 -10.08 8.42 2.83
CA ASP A 33 -10.03 7.85 4.19
C ASP A 33 -10.74 6.49 4.23
N VAL A 34 -11.90 6.36 3.56
CA VAL A 34 -12.64 5.09 3.50
C VAL A 34 -11.88 4.05 2.69
N HIS A 35 -11.17 4.49 1.64
CA HIS A 35 -10.30 3.61 0.84
C HIS A 35 -9.15 3.07 1.68
N LEU A 36 -8.39 3.94 2.35
CA LEU A 36 -7.26 3.51 3.17
C LEU A 36 -7.69 2.62 4.34
N ALA A 37 -8.82 2.90 4.98
CA ALA A 37 -9.35 2.03 6.04
C ALA A 37 -9.58 0.60 5.52
N LYS A 38 -10.26 0.46 4.38
CA LYS A 38 -10.55 -0.85 3.74
C LYS A 38 -9.28 -1.53 3.23
N VAL A 39 -8.35 -0.78 2.66
CA VAL A 39 -7.06 -1.31 2.21
C VAL A 39 -6.22 -1.80 3.38
N CYS A 40 -6.16 -1.06 4.49
CA CYS A 40 -5.45 -1.46 5.69
C CYS A 40 -6.08 -2.70 6.34
N GLU A 41 -7.41 -2.80 6.38
CA GLU A 41 -8.12 -3.99 6.85
C GLU A 41 -7.76 -5.21 5.99
N LYS A 42 -7.88 -5.08 4.66
CA LYS A 42 -7.54 -6.14 3.70
C LYS A 42 -6.07 -6.55 3.84
N ALA A 43 -5.14 -5.59 3.89
CA ALA A 43 -3.72 -5.85 4.05
C ALA A 43 -3.39 -6.52 5.40
N THR A 44 -4.11 -6.17 6.47
CA THR A 44 -3.97 -6.83 7.77
C THR A 44 -4.36 -8.30 7.70
N ASN A 45 -5.47 -8.61 7.02
CA ASN A 45 -5.92 -9.99 6.81
C ASN A 45 -4.92 -10.79 5.98
N VAL A 46 -4.42 -10.21 4.89
CA VAL A 46 -3.38 -10.83 4.03
C VAL A 46 -2.08 -11.04 4.80
N ALA A 47 -1.61 -10.05 5.56
CA ALA A 47 -0.42 -10.17 6.40
C ALA A 47 -0.61 -11.22 7.51
N GLY A 48 -1.83 -11.35 8.04
CA GLY A 48 -2.21 -12.40 8.99
C GLY A 48 -2.16 -13.80 8.36
N ALA A 49 -2.65 -13.96 7.14
CA ALA A 49 -2.52 -15.21 6.40
C ALA A 49 -1.05 -15.55 6.08
N GLN A 50 -0.28 -14.56 5.60
CA GLN A 50 1.15 -14.70 5.37
C GLN A 50 1.89 -15.12 6.66
N ALA A 51 1.52 -14.54 7.79
CA ALA A 51 2.11 -14.85 9.08
C ALA A 51 1.92 -16.33 9.50
N ARG A 52 0.84 -16.99 9.06
CA ARG A 52 0.58 -18.41 9.34
C ARG A 52 1.45 -19.33 8.48
N ILE A 53 1.61 -19.01 7.20
CA ILE A 53 2.44 -19.82 6.28
C ILE A 53 3.95 -19.58 6.45
N MET A 54 4.34 -18.50 7.14
CA MET A 54 5.73 -18.12 7.40
C MET A 54 6.03 -18.00 8.89
N PRO A 55 6.16 -19.14 9.59
CA PRO A 55 6.69 -19.11 10.95
C PRO A 55 8.08 -18.47 10.96
N ARG A 56 8.44 -17.83 12.08
CA ARG A 56 9.76 -17.17 12.22
C ARG A 56 10.89 -18.21 12.15
N THR A 57 10.70 -19.35 12.80
CA THR A 57 11.64 -20.48 12.80
C THR A 57 11.14 -21.56 11.84
N GLY A 58 12.05 -22.17 11.07
CA GLY A 58 11.72 -23.32 10.22
C GLY A 58 10.83 -23.02 9.00
N GLY A 59 10.68 -21.75 8.63
CA GLY A 59 9.86 -21.35 7.48
C GLY A 59 10.65 -21.18 6.17
N PRO A 60 10.03 -20.62 5.12
CA PRO A 60 10.63 -20.45 3.79
C PRO A 60 11.91 -19.59 3.78
N ARG A 61 12.72 -19.72 2.72
CA ARG A 61 13.87 -18.83 2.48
C ARG A 61 13.44 -17.35 2.32
N SER A 62 14.39 -16.44 2.56
CA SER A 62 14.18 -14.98 2.48
C SER A 62 13.61 -14.51 1.14
N SER A 63 14.03 -15.09 0.01
CA SER A 63 13.50 -14.75 -1.32
C SER A 63 12.00 -14.99 -1.45
N ARG A 64 11.53 -16.16 -1.00
CA ARG A 64 10.09 -16.46 -0.93
C ARG A 64 9.40 -15.48 0.02
N ARG A 65 9.95 -15.23 1.21
CA ARG A 65 9.36 -14.27 2.16
C ARG A 65 9.19 -12.86 1.57
N LYS A 66 10.16 -12.39 0.78
CA LYS A 66 10.08 -11.11 0.05
C LYS A 66 8.93 -11.08 -0.94
N LEU A 67 8.76 -12.15 -1.73
CA LEU A 67 7.63 -12.26 -2.66
C LEU A 67 6.27 -12.06 -1.95
N TYR A 68 6.06 -12.71 -0.81
CA TYR A 68 4.79 -12.57 -0.09
C TYR A 68 4.66 -11.23 0.64
N ALA A 69 5.76 -10.61 1.09
CA ALA A 69 5.70 -9.25 1.62
C ALA A 69 5.28 -8.25 0.54
N ASN A 70 5.80 -8.41 -0.68
CA ASN A 70 5.39 -7.61 -1.83
C ASN A 70 3.90 -7.75 -2.17
N VAL A 71 3.26 -8.86 -1.81
CA VAL A 71 1.79 -9.04 -1.95
C VAL A 71 1.06 -8.10 -1.00
N VAL A 72 1.50 -8.00 0.27
CA VAL A 72 0.95 -7.04 1.23
C VAL A 72 1.14 -5.62 0.73
N ASP A 73 2.34 -5.28 0.25
CA ASP A 73 2.65 -3.96 -0.27
C ASP A 73 1.83 -3.63 -1.52
N SER A 74 1.57 -4.60 -2.38
CA SER A 74 0.72 -4.43 -3.55
C SER A 74 -0.73 -4.12 -3.18
N VAL A 75 -1.24 -4.70 -2.08
CA VAL A 75 -2.56 -4.35 -1.55
C VAL A 75 -2.56 -2.94 -0.97
N LEU A 76 -1.56 -2.61 -0.14
CA LEU A 76 -1.44 -1.29 0.49
C LEU A 76 -1.32 -0.18 -0.54
N LEU A 77 -0.55 -0.41 -1.60
CA LEU A 77 -0.19 0.58 -2.60
C LEU A 77 -1.14 0.58 -3.81
N TYR A 78 -2.27 -0.13 -3.71
CA TYR A 78 -3.28 -0.10 -4.75
C TYR A 78 -3.91 1.29 -4.87
N GLY A 79 -3.82 1.88 -6.06
CA GLY A 79 -4.26 3.24 -6.31
C GLY A 79 -3.37 4.32 -5.67
N ALA A 80 -2.14 3.99 -5.24
CA ALA A 80 -1.22 4.95 -4.62
C ALA A 80 -1.09 6.30 -5.34
N PRO A 81 -0.99 6.36 -6.69
CA PRO A 81 -0.92 7.64 -7.41
C PRO A 81 -2.10 8.58 -7.15
N ILE A 82 -3.26 8.03 -6.82
CA ILE A 82 -4.49 8.78 -6.60
C ILE A 82 -4.56 9.24 -5.15
N TRP A 83 -4.31 8.34 -4.19
CA TRP A 83 -4.55 8.64 -2.77
C TRP A 83 -3.32 9.18 -2.03
N SER A 84 -2.09 8.87 -2.46
CA SER A 84 -0.88 9.16 -1.67
C SER A 84 -0.64 10.66 -1.47
N SER A 85 -0.96 11.48 -2.46
CA SER A 85 -0.81 12.94 -2.42
C SER A 85 -1.98 13.65 -1.73
N THR A 86 -3.16 13.02 -1.71
CA THR A 86 -4.41 13.63 -1.22
C THR A 86 -4.73 13.28 0.23
N THR A 87 -4.28 12.13 0.72
CA THR A 87 -4.61 11.68 2.07
C THR A 87 -3.83 12.49 3.11
N LYS A 88 -4.55 13.37 3.81
CA LYS A 88 -4.01 14.20 4.92
C LYS A 88 -4.06 13.50 6.27
N THR A 89 -4.73 12.35 6.35
CA THR A 89 -4.96 11.65 7.61
C THR A 89 -3.74 10.80 7.99
N GLN A 90 -2.88 11.35 8.85
CA GLN A 90 -1.67 10.68 9.33
C GLN A 90 -1.93 9.33 10.01
N ALA A 91 -3.11 9.14 10.61
CA ALA A 91 -3.45 7.90 11.30
C ALA A 91 -3.47 6.69 10.35
N TYR A 92 -4.06 6.85 9.15
CA TYR A 92 -4.11 5.77 8.16
C TYR A 92 -2.74 5.47 7.56
N TRP A 93 -1.91 6.49 7.33
CA TRP A 93 -0.52 6.30 6.94
C TRP A 93 0.26 5.49 7.97
N ARG A 94 0.16 5.84 9.26
CA ARG A 94 0.80 5.07 10.34
C ARG A 94 0.29 3.63 10.42
N GLN A 95 -1.00 3.41 10.16
CA GLN A 95 -1.57 2.07 10.12
C GLN A 95 -0.99 1.26 8.94
N ALA A 96 -0.93 1.84 7.75
CA ALA A 96 -0.34 1.22 6.57
C ALA A 96 1.15 0.91 6.78
N GLU A 97 1.93 1.83 7.34
CA GLU A 97 3.33 1.63 7.69
C GLU A 97 3.52 0.52 8.73
N SER A 98 2.65 0.43 9.73
CA SER A 98 2.68 -0.64 10.72
C SER A 98 2.46 -2.02 10.07
N ILE A 99 1.53 -2.11 9.11
CA ILE A 99 1.26 -3.34 8.35
C ILE A 99 2.45 -3.70 7.46
N HIS A 100 2.99 -2.72 6.71
CA HIS A 100 4.19 -2.88 5.90
C HIS A 100 5.39 -3.37 6.73
N ARG A 101 5.66 -2.72 7.87
CA ARG A 101 6.71 -3.15 8.82
C ARG A 101 6.49 -4.58 9.30
N ARG A 102 5.25 -4.97 9.60
CA ARG A 102 4.95 -6.36 9.99
C ARG A 102 5.30 -7.35 8.89
N ALA A 103 5.08 -7.01 7.62
CA ALA A 103 5.51 -7.82 6.48
C ALA A 103 7.05 -7.89 6.39
N CYS A 104 7.74 -6.76 6.54
CA CYS A 104 9.21 -6.69 6.54
C CYS A 104 9.85 -7.52 7.67
N LEU A 105 9.29 -7.48 8.88
CA LEU A 105 9.73 -8.32 10.00
C LEU A 105 9.62 -9.83 9.69
N ARG A 106 8.69 -10.24 8.83
CA ARG A 106 8.56 -11.64 8.43
C ARG A 106 9.63 -12.08 7.46
N ILE A 107 10.21 -11.17 6.68
CA ILE A 107 11.37 -11.44 5.82
C ILE A 107 12.60 -11.71 6.67
N ILE A 108 12.85 -10.85 7.66
CA ILE A 108 14.01 -10.95 8.55
C ILE A 108 13.97 -12.28 9.33
N SER A 109 12.77 -12.75 9.70
CA SER A 109 12.54 -14.03 10.40
C SER A 109 13.22 -14.18 11.78
N ARG A 110 13.97 -13.18 12.24
CA ARG A 110 14.67 -13.10 13.54
C ARG A 110 13.94 -12.17 14.53
N ARG A 111 14.47 -12.05 15.75
CA ARG A 111 13.98 -11.11 16.78
C ARG A 111 13.84 -9.70 16.19
N PRO A 112 12.67 -9.05 16.33
CA PRO A 112 12.40 -7.76 15.72
C PRO A 112 13.22 -6.64 16.38
N HIS A 113 13.68 -5.69 15.59
CA HIS A 113 14.29 -4.44 16.07
C HIS A 113 13.20 -3.40 16.42
N ARG A 114 13.50 -2.48 17.34
CA ARG A 114 12.55 -1.42 17.75
C ARG A 114 12.37 -0.34 16.67
N SER A 115 13.38 -0.12 15.83
CA SER A 115 13.35 0.91 14.78
C SER A 115 12.67 0.43 13.49
N HIS A 116 11.88 1.31 12.87
CA HIS A 116 11.27 1.11 11.55
C HIS A 116 12.36 1.07 10.47
N GLU A 117 13.22 2.08 10.44
CA GLU A 117 14.39 2.18 9.54
C GLU A 117 15.25 0.91 9.57
N ALA A 118 15.67 0.46 10.76
CA ALA A 118 16.47 -0.75 10.88
C ALA A 118 15.74 -2.01 10.35
N THR A 119 14.42 -2.06 10.45
CA THR A 119 13.62 -3.15 9.89
C THR A 119 13.65 -3.13 8.37
N TYR A 120 13.50 -1.95 7.76
CA TYR A 120 13.51 -1.77 6.32
C TYR A 120 14.87 -2.12 5.72
N VAL A 121 15.95 -1.64 6.33
CA VAL A 121 17.33 -1.92 5.90
C VAL A 121 17.63 -3.42 5.92
N LEU A 122 17.29 -4.10 7.01
CA LEU A 122 17.52 -5.55 7.14
C LEU A 122 16.62 -6.39 6.22
N ALA A 123 15.41 -5.92 5.91
CA ALA A 123 14.55 -6.56 4.92
C ALA A 123 15.00 -6.27 3.48
N SER A 124 15.84 -5.25 3.28
CA SER A 124 16.20 -4.67 1.98
C SER A 124 14.96 -4.25 1.20
N ILE A 125 14.03 -3.58 1.89
CA ILE A 125 12.79 -3.03 1.31
C ILE A 125 12.65 -1.58 1.77
N PRO A 126 12.47 -0.60 0.86
CA PRO A 126 12.28 0.80 1.23
C PRO A 126 11.01 1.05 2.04
N PRO A 127 10.95 2.14 2.83
CA PRO A 127 9.73 2.59 3.49
C PRO A 127 8.53 2.71 2.53
N LEU A 128 7.33 2.44 3.06
CA LEU A 128 6.08 2.46 2.28
C LEU A 128 5.83 3.79 1.55
N ALA A 129 6.16 4.92 2.17
CA ALA A 129 6.01 6.24 1.56
C ALA A 129 6.85 6.38 0.28
N LEU A 130 8.11 5.93 0.29
CA LEU A 130 8.97 5.96 -0.89
C LEU A 130 8.46 5.05 -2.01
N LEU A 131 7.90 3.88 -1.65
CA LEU A 131 7.27 2.96 -2.60
C LEU A 131 5.95 3.50 -3.17
N ALA A 132 5.23 4.34 -2.43
CA ALA A 132 4.05 5.05 -2.91
C ALA A 132 4.46 6.13 -3.91
N ASP A 133 5.47 6.94 -3.58
CA ASP A 133 6.01 7.95 -4.49
C ASP A 133 6.58 7.32 -5.77
N GLU A 134 7.26 6.18 -5.68
CA GLU A 134 7.71 5.41 -6.84
C GLU A 134 6.55 5.06 -7.78
N ARG A 135 5.45 4.54 -7.23
CA ARG A 135 4.25 4.22 -8.01
C ARG A 135 3.60 5.45 -8.63
N THR A 136 3.60 6.57 -7.92
CA THR A 136 3.08 7.85 -8.44
C THR A 136 3.92 8.32 -9.62
N ARG A 137 5.25 8.28 -9.52
CA ARG A 137 6.15 8.60 -10.64
C ARG A 137 5.94 7.68 -11.84
N LEU A 138 5.86 6.36 -11.59
CA LEU A 138 5.59 5.37 -12.63
C LEU A 138 4.23 5.57 -13.31
N TYR A 139 3.21 6.02 -12.58
CA TYR A 139 1.88 6.27 -13.13
C TYR A 139 1.84 7.52 -14.02
N HIS A 140 2.58 8.57 -13.67
CA HIS A 140 2.65 9.79 -14.48
C HIS A 140 3.53 9.64 -15.72
N ARG A 141 4.39 8.62 -15.76
CA ARG A 141 5.16 8.26 -16.94
C ARG A 141 4.27 7.49 -17.93
N HIS A 142 4.32 7.84 -19.22
CA HIS A 142 3.52 7.17 -20.26
C HIS A 142 3.80 5.66 -20.31
N HIS A 143 2.77 4.88 -20.65
CA HIS A 143 2.75 3.41 -20.57
C HIS A 143 3.84 2.69 -21.39
N ASP A 144 4.42 3.36 -22.39
CA ASP A 144 5.40 2.80 -23.33
C ASP A 144 6.87 2.91 -22.89
N ASP A 145 7.14 3.52 -21.72
CA ASP A 145 8.51 3.79 -21.28
C ASP A 145 9.07 2.67 -20.37
N VAL A 146 10.14 2.01 -20.81
CA VAL A 146 10.78 0.83 -20.18
C VAL A 146 11.66 1.23 -18.97
N GLY A 147 11.16 2.13 -18.12
CA GLY A 147 11.92 2.77 -17.03
C GLY A 147 11.67 2.23 -15.62
N ARG A 148 11.01 1.06 -15.47
CA ARG A 148 10.61 0.55 -14.13
C ARG A 148 11.82 0.27 -13.24
N ASP A 149 12.87 -0.31 -13.80
CA ASP A 149 14.09 -0.62 -13.06
C ASP A 149 14.83 0.67 -12.70
N ASP A 150 14.83 1.68 -13.57
CA ASP A 150 15.46 2.98 -13.30
C ASP A 150 14.77 3.73 -12.16
N GLU A 151 13.43 3.75 -12.13
CA GLU A 151 12.65 4.35 -11.04
C GLU A 151 12.87 3.62 -9.72
N HIS A 152 12.98 2.29 -9.77
CA HIS A 152 13.30 1.51 -8.59
C HIS A 152 14.71 1.82 -8.07
N GLN A 153 15.70 1.94 -8.96
CA GLN A 153 17.05 2.35 -8.59
C GLN A 153 17.08 3.76 -7.99
N GLU A 154 16.30 4.70 -8.54
CA GLU A 154 16.16 6.04 -7.99
C GLU A 154 15.53 6.02 -6.58
N THR A 155 14.49 5.21 -6.36
CA THR A 155 13.92 5.01 -5.02
C THR A 155 14.97 4.47 -4.04
N LEU A 156 15.77 3.48 -4.47
CA LEU A 156 16.84 2.93 -3.65
C LEU A 156 17.92 3.96 -3.32
N ARG A 157 18.31 4.80 -4.31
CA ARG A 157 19.25 5.90 -4.09
C ARG A 157 18.73 6.89 -3.06
N ARG A 158 17.48 7.33 -3.20
CA ARG A 158 16.84 8.26 -2.23
C ARG A 158 16.78 7.69 -0.82
N TRP A 159 16.65 6.39 -0.69
CA TRP A 159 16.61 5.73 0.61
C TRP A 159 18.00 5.54 1.25
N GLN A 160 19.06 5.49 0.45
CA GLN A 160 20.43 5.24 0.91
C GLN A 160 21.23 6.50 1.27
N VAL A 161 20.67 7.69 1.04
CA VAL A 161 21.24 9.01 1.42
C VAL A 161 20.78 9.39 2.81
#